data_AF-A0A744X7N1-F1
#
_entry.id   AF-A0A744X7N1-F1
#
_cell.length_a   1.000
_cell.length_b   1.000
_cell.length_c   1.000
_cell.angle_alpha   90.00
_cell.angle_beta   90.00
_cell.angle_gamma   90.00
#
_symmetry.space_group_name_H-M   'P 1'
#
loop_
_entity.id
_entity.type
_entity.pdbx_description
1 polymer ?
#
loop_
_entity_poly.entity_id
_entity_poly.type
_entity_poly.pdbx_seq_one_letter_code
_entity_poly.pdbx_strand_id
1 'polypeptide(L)'
;EPDFTAAVYWIKTYQLPPRPRVEIAQMFPADSLVSSPRAEKARLYSAIEQRLEQSLQTMEGVLSARVHISYDIDAGENGRPPKPVHLSALAVYERGSPLAHQISDIKRFLKNSFADVDYDNISVVLSERSDAQLQAPGTPVKRNSFATSWIVLIILLSVMSAGFGVWYYKNHYARNKKGITADDKAKSSNE
;
A
#
# COMPACT_ATOMS: atom_id res chain seq x y z
N GLU A 1 7.74 -8.88 -17.27
CA GLU A 1 6.45 -8.65 -16.58
C GLU A 1 6.15 -7.16 -16.62
N PRO A 2 4.97 -6.73 -17.09
CA PRO A 2 4.66 -5.30 -17.29
C PRO A 2 4.56 -4.50 -15.98
N ASP A 3 4.25 -5.15 -14.86
CA ASP A 3 3.96 -4.46 -13.59
C ASP A 3 5.15 -4.45 -12.62
N PHE A 4 6.26 -5.11 -12.95
CA PHE A 4 7.39 -5.25 -12.03
C PHE A 4 7.98 -3.90 -11.61
N THR A 5 8.23 -3.00 -12.57
CA THR A 5 8.77 -1.67 -12.29
C THR A 5 7.81 -0.82 -11.46
N ALA A 6 6.51 -0.90 -11.74
CA ALA A 6 5.48 -0.20 -10.98
C ALA A 6 5.39 -0.72 -9.55
N ALA A 7 5.42 -2.05 -9.36
CA ALA A 7 5.42 -2.68 -8.04
C ALA A 7 6.63 -2.25 -7.20
N VAL A 8 7.85 -2.30 -7.76
CA VAL A 8 9.06 -1.87 -7.06
C VAL A 8 9.02 -0.38 -6.71
N TYR A 9 8.48 0.47 -7.58
CA TYR A 9 8.30 1.89 -7.31
C TYR A 9 7.39 2.12 -6.09
N TRP A 10 6.23 1.46 -6.03
CA TRP A 10 5.31 1.59 -4.89
C TRP A 10 5.91 1.04 -3.60
N ILE A 11 6.56 -0.12 -3.65
CA ILE A 11 7.27 -0.71 -2.50
C ILE A 11 8.30 0.26 -1.93
N LYS A 12 9.12 0.90 -2.79
CA LYS A 12 10.09 1.91 -2.35
C LYS A 12 9.43 3.17 -1.79
N THR A 13 8.37 3.65 -2.44
CA THR A 13 7.62 4.84 -2.00
C THR A 13 7.05 4.68 -0.60
N TYR A 14 6.53 3.49 -0.28
CA TYR A 14 5.99 3.16 1.04
C TYR A 14 7.00 2.53 2.00
N GLN A 15 8.29 2.54 1.65
CA GLN A 15 9.40 2.03 2.48
C GLN A 15 9.21 0.58 2.94
N LEU A 16 8.77 -0.28 2.02
CA LEU A 16 8.59 -1.71 2.25
C LEU A 16 9.79 -2.52 1.69
N PRO A 17 10.20 -3.63 2.34
CA PRO A 17 9.86 -3.99 3.70
C PRO A 17 10.44 -2.96 4.70
N PRO A 18 9.82 -2.78 5.87
CA PRO A 18 10.36 -1.90 6.90
C PRO A 18 11.81 -2.28 7.23
N ARG A 19 12.65 -1.26 7.43
CA ARG A 19 14.03 -1.49 7.86
C ARG A 19 14.04 -2.14 9.26
N PRO A 20 14.97 -3.08 9.53
CA PRO A 20 15.13 -3.61 10.87
C PRO A 20 15.44 -2.47 11.83
N ARG A 21 14.79 -2.48 13.00
CA ARG A 21 14.99 -1.47 14.03
C ARG A 21 16.20 -1.85 14.88
N VAL A 22 17.05 -0.86 15.15
CA VAL A 22 18.14 -0.97 16.12
C VAL A 22 17.67 -0.34 17.41
N GLU A 23 17.83 -1.07 18.51
CA GLU A 23 17.49 -0.62 19.86
C GLU A 23 18.76 -0.29 20.63
N ILE A 24 18.70 0.65 21.56
CA ILE A 24 19.87 1.04 22.35
C ILE A 24 20.39 -0.15 23.15
N ALA A 25 19.50 -1.00 23.68
CA ALA A 25 19.89 -2.22 24.39
C ALA A 25 20.75 -3.18 23.53
N GLN A 26 20.56 -3.21 22.21
CA GLN A 26 21.33 -4.07 21.30
C GLN A 26 22.77 -3.59 21.13
N MET A 27 23.02 -2.28 21.34
CA MET A 27 24.38 -1.70 21.34
C MET A 27 25.17 -2.05 22.61
N PHE A 28 24.49 -2.52 23.65
CA PHE A 28 25.08 -2.97 24.91
C PHE A 28 24.60 -4.39 25.26
N PRO A 29 25.09 -5.45 24.58
CA PRO A 29 24.64 -6.82 24.82
C PRO A 29 24.79 -7.23 26.29
N ALA A 30 23.78 -7.92 26.84
CA ALA A 30 23.76 -8.34 28.25
C ALA A 30 24.94 -9.24 28.62
N ASP A 31 25.40 -10.06 27.67
CA ASP A 31 26.48 -11.05 27.85
C ASP A 31 27.90 -10.46 27.74
N SER A 32 28.03 -9.13 27.70
CA SER A 32 29.33 -8.46 27.66
C SER A 32 30.03 -8.52 29.03
N LEU A 33 31.32 -8.85 29.02
CA LEU A 33 32.18 -8.93 30.23
C LEU A 33 32.40 -7.57 30.93
N VAL A 34 31.90 -6.47 30.35
CA VAL A 34 32.03 -5.11 30.92
C VAL A 34 30.64 -4.54 31.19
N SER A 35 30.15 -4.68 32.42
CA SER A 35 28.94 -4.02 32.90
C SER A 35 29.26 -2.60 33.39
N SER A 36 29.10 -1.62 32.49
CA SER A 36 29.19 -0.21 32.90
C SER A 36 27.85 0.29 33.45
N PRO A 37 27.84 1.13 34.50
CA PRO A 37 26.60 1.75 34.99
C PRO A 37 25.83 2.51 33.90
N ARG A 38 26.55 3.10 32.95
CA ARG A 38 25.96 3.77 31.78
C ARG A 38 25.23 2.79 30.85
N ALA A 39 25.81 1.63 30.59
CA ALA A 39 25.19 0.58 29.76
C ALA A 39 23.90 0.06 30.41
N GLU A 40 23.89 -0.12 31.72
CA GLU A 40 22.69 -0.60 32.44
C GLU A 40 21.55 0.42 32.39
N LYS A 41 21.84 1.71 32.61
CA LYS A 41 20.87 2.80 32.41
C LYS A 41 20.33 2.81 30.98
N ALA A 42 21.20 2.68 29.97
CA ALA A 42 20.80 2.69 28.57
C ALA A 42 19.85 1.52 28.23
N ARG A 43 20.12 0.32 28.76
CA ARG A 43 19.22 -0.84 28.64
C ARG A 43 17.88 -0.61 29.32
N LEU A 44 17.89 -0.07 30.55
CA LEU A 44 16.66 0.22 31.29
C LEU A 44 15.77 1.18 30.51
N TYR A 45 16.31 2.30 30.00
CA TYR A 45 15.54 3.25 29.20
C TYR A 45 15.03 2.64 27.91
N SER A 46 15.85 1.86 27.20
CA SER A 46 15.42 1.14 25.99
C SER A 46 14.27 0.17 26.26
N ALA A 47 14.29 -0.54 27.40
CA ALA A 47 13.22 -1.45 27.78
C ALA A 47 11.93 -0.70 28.16
N ILE A 48 12.06 0.46 28.81
CA ILE A 48 10.92 1.34 29.13
C ILE A 48 10.31 1.89 27.84
N GLU A 49 11.11 2.35 26.89
CA GLU A 49 10.65 2.80 25.56
C GLU A 49 9.79 1.72 24.89
N GLN A 50 10.33 0.50 24.76
CA GLN A 50 9.60 -0.63 24.17
C GLN A 50 8.29 -0.94 24.91
N ARG A 51 8.31 -0.91 26.24
CA ARG A 51 7.11 -1.18 27.05
C ARG A 51 6.04 -0.10 26.87
N LEU A 52 6.44 1.17 26.78
CA LEU A 52 5.53 2.28 26.50
C LEU A 52 4.96 2.17 25.08
N GLU A 53 5.79 1.86 24.08
CA GLU A 53 5.34 1.61 22.71
C GLU A 53 4.31 0.50 22.65
N GLN A 54 4.57 -0.64 23.30
CA GLN A 54 3.64 -1.77 23.36
C GLN A 54 2.33 -1.40 24.05
N SER A 55 2.39 -0.61 25.12
CA SER A 55 1.20 -0.20 25.87
C SER A 55 0.36 0.82 25.10
N LEU A 56 0.99 1.75 24.37
CA LEU A 56 0.27 2.69 23.52
C LEU A 56 -0.46 1.98 22.37
N GLN A 57 0.09 0.87 21.87
CA GLN A 57 -0.54 0.07 20.82
C GLN A 57 -1.82 -0.66 21.28
N THR A 58 -2.08 -0.77 22.59
CA THR A 58 -3.35 -1.34 23.08
C THR A 58 -4.48 -0.31 23.14
N MET A 59 -4.17 0.98 22.96
CA MET A 59 -5.17 2.03 22.90
C MET A 59 -5.98 1.93 21.60
N GLU A 60 -7.29 2.14 21.70
CA GLU A 60 -8.18 2.06 20.55
C GLU A 60 -7.81 3.10 19.47
N GLY A 61 -7.72 2.64 18.23
CA GLY A 61 -7.35 3.47 17.08
C GLY A 61 -5.84 3.65 16.88
N VAL A 62 -4.97 3.26 17.83
CA VAL A 62 -3.51 3.29 17.66
C VAL A 62 -3.06 2.04 16.90
N LEU A 63 -2.53 2.24 15.69
CA LEU A 63 -2.01 1.14 14.85
C LEU A 63 -0.52 0.91 15.08
N SER A 64 0.22 1.97 15.36
CA SER A 64 1.64 1.91 15.66
C SER A 64 2.02 3.08 16.54
N ALA A 65 2.94 2.86 17.47
CA ALA A 65 3.45 3.91 18.33
C ALA A 65 4.97 3.81 18.41
N ARG A 66 5.63 4.96 18.50
CA ARG A 66 7.05 5.09 18.77
C ARG A 66 7.25 6.06 19.91
N VAL A 67 8.11 5.71 20.85
CA VAL A 67 8.39 6.55 22.02
C VAL A 67 9.90 6.74 22.14
N HIS A 68 10.29 7.98 22.33
CA HIS A 68 11.67 8.38 22.57
C HIS A 68 11.76 9.11 23.90
N ILE A 69 12.67 8.66 24.75
CA ILE A 69 12.91 9.22 26.08
C ILE A 69 14.26 9.92 26.04
N SER A 70 14.32 11.18 26.47
CA SER A 70 15.60 11.81 26.73
C SER A 70 16.18 11.26 28.03
N TYR A 71 17.38 10.70 27.98
CA TYR A 71 18.05 10.19 29.18
C TYR A 71 19.29 11.03 29.49
N ASP A 72 19.48 11.35 30.76
CA ASP A 72 20.72 11.97 31.25
C ASP A 72 21.71 10.88 31.67
N ILE A 73 22.73 10.66 30.85
CA ILE A 73 23.76 9.64 31.09
C ILE A 73 24.71 10.09 32.21
N ASP A 74 24.85 11.40 32.43
CA ASP A 74 25.81 12.01 33.35
C ASP A 74 25.17 12.50 34.66
N ALA A 75 23.86 12.30 34.83
CA ALA A 75 23.13 12.59 36.06
C ALA A 75 23.82 11.92 37.26
N GLY A 76 24.34 12.74 38.16
CA GLY A 76 25.02 12.32 39.39
C GLY A 76 26.54 12.16 39.28
N GLU A 77 27.15 12.21 38.08
CA GLU A 77 28.59 11.92 37.93
C GLU A 77 29.50 13.14 38.16
N ASN A 78 28.94 14.35 38.31
CA ASN A 78 29.71 15.59 38.43
C ASN A 78 29.10 16.64 39.37
N GLY A 79 28.24 16.25 40.31
CA GLY A 79 27.52 17.19 41.19
C GLY A 79 26.58 18.16 40.46
N ARG A 80 26.29 17.90 39.17
CA ARG A 80 25.32 18.66 38.38
C ARG A 80 23.90 18.27 38.77
N PRO A 81 22.98 19.24 38.87
CA PRO A 81 21.57 18.92 39.11
C PRO A 81 21.02 18.06 37.97
N PRO A 82 20.09 17.13 38.27
CA PRO A 82 19.46 16.30 37.25
C PRO A 82 18.72 17.19 36.24
N LYS A 83 18.85 16.88 34.94
CA LYS A 83 18.11 17.57 33.87
C LYS A 83 16.67 17.05 33.79
N PRO A 84 15.67 17.91 33.50
CA PRO A 84 14.30 17.45 33.26
C PRO A 84 14.24 16.43 32.12
N VAL A 85 13.41 15.39 32.32
CA VAL A 85 13.18 14.34 31.32
C VAL A 85 12.13 14.79 30.31
N HIS A 86 12.43 14.61 29.03
CA HIS A 86 11.54 14.85 27.90
C HIS A 86 11.11 13.55 27.25
N LEU A 87 9.85 13.50 26.85
CA LEU A 87 9.25 12.39 26.12
C LEU A 87 8.74 12.88 24.76
N SER A 88 9.04 12.12 23.71
CA SER A 88 8.48 12.32 22.38
C SER A 88 7.78 11.05 21.93
N ALA A 89 6.49 11.15 21.63
CA ALA A 89 5.70 10.04 21.11
C ALA A 89 5.17 10.36 19.70
N LEU A 90 5.32 9.41 18.80
CA LEU A 90 4.69 9.40 17.49
C LEU A 90 3.69 8.26 17.47
N ALA A 91 2.42 8.57 17.22
CA ALA A 91 1.38 7.55 17.10
C ALA A 91 0.72 7.63 15.73
N VAL A 92 0.65 6.48 15.05
CA VAL A 92 -0.06 6.30 13.80
C VAL A 92 -1.47 5.82 14.10
N TYR A 93 -2.46 6.57 13.63
CA TYR A 93 -3.87 6.34 13.92
C TYR A 93 -4.65 5.86 12.70
N GLU A 94 -5.73 5.14 12.98
CA GLU A 94 -6.73 4.80 11.98
C GLU A 94 -7.46 6.06 11.48
N ARG A 95 -7.74 6.09 10.17
CA ARG A 95 -8.43 7.22 9.54
C ARG A 95 -9.88 7.29 10.04
N GLY A 96 -10.33 8.50 10.35
CA GLY A 96 -11.70 8.74 10.85
C GLY A 96 -11.87 8.56 12.36
N SER A 97 -10.79 8.29 13.09
CA SER A 97 -10.78 8.29 14.56
C SER A 97 -10.71 9.73 15.11
N PRO A 98 -11.41 10.06 16.21
CA PRO A 98 -11.37 11.41 16.79
C PRO A 98 -10.02 11.70 17.48
N LEU A 99 -9.10 12.30 16.73
CA LEU A 99 -7.69 12.53 17.13
C LEU A 99 -7.52 13.48 18.34
N ALA A 100 -8.43 14.45 18.53
CA ALA A 100 -8.24 15.52 19.52
C ALA A 100 -8.26 15.04 20.98
N HIS A 101 -9.15 14.10 21.31
CA HIS A 101 -9.23 13.53 22.67
C HIS A 101 -8.06 12.58 22.97
N GLN A 102 -7.59 11.87 21.95
CA GLN A 102 -6.51 10.89 22.06
C GLN A 102 -5.16 11.51 22.42
N ILE A 103 -4.86 12.74 21.95
CA ILE A 103 -3.62 13.44 22.33
C ILE A 103 -3.55 13.63 23.85
N SER A 104 -4.66 14.07 24.46
CA SER A 104 -4.75 14.29 25.91
C SER A 104 -4.56 12.97 26.67
N ASP A 105 -5.20 11.90 26.20
CA ASP A 105 -5.12 10.58 26.83
C ASP A 105 -3.71 9.98 26.73
N ILE A 106 -3.05 10.09 25.57
CA ILE A 106 -1.65 9.67 25.40
C ILE A 106 -0.75 10.49 26.34
N LYS A 107 -0.89 11.82 26.36
CA LYS A 107 -0.08 12.67 27.24
C LYS A 107 -0.26 12.29 28.71
N ARG A 108 -1.50 12.07 29.14
CA ARG A 108 -1.83 11.65 30.51
C ARG A 108 -1.30 10.25 30.82
N PHE A 109 -1.37 9.32 29.87
CA PHE A 109 -0.78 7.99 30.01
C PHE A 109 0.73 8.11 30.23
N LEU A 110 1.45 8.77 29.32
CA LEU A 110 2.90 8.94 29.39
C LEU A 110 3.35 9.63 30.69
N LYS A 111 2.64 10.70 31.11
CA LYS A 111 2.90 11.41 32.37
C LYS A 111 2.80 10.51 33.60
N ASN A 112 1.93 9.50 33.57
CA ASN A 112 1.72 8.60 34.71
C ASN A 112 2.53 7.31 34.61
N SER A 113 3.07 6.98 33.44
CA SER A 113 3.89 5.80 33.23
C SER A 113 5.39 6.03 33.48
N PHE A 114 5.84 7.28 33.43
CA PHE A 114 7.25 7.64 33.65
C PHE A 114 7.38 8.63 34.82
N ALA A 115 8.41 8.46 35.64
CA ALA A 115 8.64 9.30 36.81
C ALA A 115 9.24 10.66 36.43
N ASP A 116 8.85 11.72 37.13
CA ASP A 116 9.47 13.05 37.00
C ASP A 116 9.37 13.67 35.60
N VAL A 117 8.21 13.50 34.96
CA VAL A 117 7.89 14.14 33.67
C VAL A 117 6.64 15.01 33.80
N ASP A 118 6.79 16.27 33.40
CA ASP A 118 5.72 17.25 33.29
C ASP A 118 5.06 17.23 31.91
N TYR A 119 3.80 17.67 31.81
CA TYR A 119 3.07 17.73 30.55
C TYR A 119 3.75 18.57 29.47
N ASP A 120 4.45 19.64 29.87
CA ASP A 120 5.19 20.52 28.97
C ASP A 120 6.39 19.83 28.34
N ASN A 121 6.89 18.76 28.97
CA ASN A 121 8.00 17.95 28.49
C ASN A 121 7.55 16.75 27.66
N ILE A 122 6.24 16.62 27.37
CA ILE A 122 5.69 15.54 26.54
C ILE A 122 5.19 16.10 25.21
N SER A 123 5.89 15.73 24.14
CA SER A 123 5.50 15.99 22.76
C SER A 123 4.80 14.76 22.17
N VAL A 124 3.58 14.94 21.66
CA VAL A 124 2.81 13.88 21.01
C VAL A 124 2.48 14.34 19.59
N VAL A 125 2.90 13.56 18.61
CA VAL A 125 2.61 13.78 17.19
C VAL A 125 1.73 12.65 16.69
N LEU A 126 0.63 13.00 16.06
CA LEU A 126 -0.29 12.04 15.46
C LEU A 126 -0.12 12.05 13.94
N SER A 127 -0.07 10.85 13.35
CA SER A 127 -0.06 10.67 11.91
C SER A 127 -1.21 9.77 11.50
N GLU A 128 -1.94 10.14 10.46
CA GLU A 128 -2.95 9.26 9.88
C GLU A 128 -2.31 8.17 9.00
N ARG A 129 -3.01 7.04 8.85
CA ARG A 129 -2.61 5.96 7.93
C ARG A 129 -2.77 6.39 6.46
N SER A 130 -1.79 6.01 5.62
CA SER A 130 -1.79 6.29 4.17
C SER A 130 -2.66 5.30 3.36
N ASP A 131 -3.24 5.77 2.25
CA ASP A 131 -4.21 5.04 1.42
C ASP A 131 -3.68 3.74 0.81
N ALA A 132 -2.40 3.67 0.44
CA ALA A 132 -1.87 2.48 -0.22
C ALA A 132 -1.77 1.25 0.69
N GLN A 133 -1.85 1.44 2.01
CA GLN A 133 -1.93 0.32 2.96
C GLN A 133 -3.37 -0.23 3.13
N LEU A 134 -4.37 0.38 2.47
CA LEU A 134 -5.77 -0.07 2.47
C LEU A 134 -6.14 -0.84 1.19
N GLN A 135 -5.32 -0.78 0.14
CA GLN A 135 -5.58 -1.50 -1.10
C GLN A 135 -5.27 -3.00 -0.92
N ALA A 136 -6.33 -3.81 -0.88
CA ALA A 136 -6.22 -5.25 -1.01
C ALA A 136 -5.44 -5.60 -2.30
N PRO A 137 -4.61 -6.67 -2.30
CA PRO A 137 -3.87 -7.07 -3.48
C PRO A 137 -4.85 -7.20 -4.65
N GLY A 138 -4.69 -6.31 -5.64
CA GLY A 138 -5.53 -6.33 -6.83
C GLY A 138 -5.40 -7.70 -7.46
N THR A 139 -6.50 -8.44 -7.58
CA THR A 139 -6.49 -9.67 -8.36
C THR A 139 -6.09 -9.26 -9.78
N PRO A 140 -5.03 -9.87 -10.37
CA PRO A 140 -4.64 -9.53 -11.71
C PRO A 140 -5.85 -9.80 -12.60
N VAL A 141 -6.43 -8.75 -13.17
CA VAL A 141 -7.47 -8.88 -14.20
C VAL A 141 -6.78 -9.56 -15.38
N LYS A 142 -6.85 -10.90 -15.43
CA LYS A 142 -6.44 -11.68 -16.59
C LYS A 142 -7.33 -11.23 -17.74
N ARG A 143 -6.85 -10.24 -18.50
CA ARG A 143 -7.42 -9.85 -19.79
C ARG A 143 -7.41 -11.10 -20.65
N ASN A 144 -8.58 -11.72 -20.78
CA ASN A 144 -8.75 -12.99 -21.47
C ASN A 144 -8.52 -12.77 -22.97
N SER A 145 -7.26 -12.88 -23.41
CA SER A 145 -6.86 -12.68 -24.81
C SER A 145 -7.62 -13.61 -25.77
N PHE A 146 -8.07 -14.76 -25.26
CA PHE A 146 -8.92 -15.69 -25.99
C PHE A 146 -10.28 -15.06 -26.34
N ALA A 147 -10.93 -14.33 -25.44
CA ALA A 147 -12.21 -13.70 -25.74
C ALA A 147 -12.10 -12.63 -26.83
N THR A 148 -11.05 -11.80 -26.79
CA THR A 148 -10.80 -10.78 -27.82
C THR A 148 -10.44 -11.39 -29.18
N SER A 149 -9.66 -12.48 -29.21
CA SER A 149 -9.34 -13.18 -30.46
C SER A 149 -10.57 -13.79 -31.13
N TRP A 150 -11.50 -14.37 -30.34
CA TRP A 150 -12.72 -14.96 -30.88
C TRP A 150 -13.71 -13.90 -31.40
N ILE A 151 -13.81 -12.75 -30.73
CA ILE A 151 -14.64 -11.63 -31.20
C ILE A 151 -14.14 -11.12 -32.55
N VAL A 152 -12.82 -10.94 -32.71
CA VAL A 152 -12.24 -10.50 -34.00
C VAL A 152 -12.48 -11.54 -35.09
N LEU A 153 -12.35 -12.84 -34.79
CA LEU A 153 -12.62 -13.92 -35.74
C LEU A 153 -14.08 -13.91 -36.22
N ILE A 154 -15.05 -13.74 -35.30
CA ILE A 154 -16.48 -13.71 -35.63
C ILE A 154 -16.81 -12.51 -36.52
N ILE A 155 -16.23 -11.33 -36.24
CA ILE A 155 -16.43 -10.14 -37.07
C ILE A 155 -15.91 -10.39 -38.49
N LEU A 156 -14.71 -10.96 -38.63
CA LEU A 156 -14.10 -11.28 -39.93
C LEU A 156 -14.95 -12.27 -40.72
N LEU A 157 -15.48 -13.30 -40.06
CA LEU A 157 -16.36 -14.31 -40.66
C LEU A 157 -17.69 -13.69 -41.12
N SER A 158 -18.25 -12.76 -40.34
CA SER A 158 -19.50 -12.07 -40.71
C SER A 158 -19.33 -11.20 -41.96
N VAL A 159 -18.22 -10.48 -42.08
CA VAL A 159 -17.90 -9.64 -43.24
C VAL A 159 -17.69 -10.50 -44.49
N MET A 160 -17.00 -11.63 -44.33
CA MET A 160 -16.74 -12.55 -45.43
C MET A 160 -18.03 -13.24 -45.92
N SER A 161 -18.93 -13.60 -45.01
CA SER A 161 -20.25 -14.16 -45.35
C SER A 161 -21.14 -13.15 -46.09
N ALA A 162 -21.16 -11.89 -45.63
CA ALA A 162 -21.91 -10.83 -46.31
C ALA A 162 -21.37 -10.54 -47.72
N GLY A 163 -20.04 -10.49 -47.87
CA GLY A 163 -19.39 -10.33 -49.17
C GLY A 163 -19.72 -11.48 -50.13
N PHE A 164 -19.72 -12.72 -49.64
CA PHE A 164 -20.07 -13.90 -50.43
C PHE A 164 -21.54 -13.89 -50.86
N GLY A 165 -22.46 -13.47 -49.99
CA GLY A 165 -23.88 -13.34 -50.31
C GLY A 165 -24.15 -12.34 -51.44
N VAL A 166 -23.50 -11.17 -51.41
CA VAL A 166 -23.62 -10.15 -52.47
C VAL A 166 -23.04 -10.65 -53.80
N TRP A 167 -21.88 -11.32 -53.76
CA TRP A 167 -21.27 -11.90 -54.95
C TRP A 167 -22.16 -12.99 -55.59
N TYR A 168 -22.72 -13.89 -54.76
CA TYR A 168 -23.61 -14.96 -55.21
C TYR A 168 -24.89 -14.40 -55.85
N TYR A 169 -25.54 -13.43 -55.21
CA TYR A 169 -26.75 -12.78 -55.75
C TYR A 169 -26.49 -12.11 -57.10
N LYS A 170 -25.36 -11.40 -57.24
CA LYS A 170 -24.99 -10.73 -58.49
C LYS A 170 -24.68 -11.74 -59.60
N ASN A 171 -24.00 -12.84 -59.29
CA ASN A 171 -23.66 -13.88 -60.25
C ASN A 171 -24.90 -14.65 -60.73
N HIS A 172 -25.87 -14.92 -59.84
CA HIS A 172 -27.12 -15.57 -60.23
C HIS A 172 -28.05 -14.66 -61.05
N TYR A 173 -28.12 -13.36 -60.74
CA TYR A 173 -28.87 -12.40 -61.55
C TYR A 173 -28.29 -12.23 -62.97
N ALA A 174 -26.96 -12.25 -63.11
CA ALA A 174 -26.28 -12.16 -64.41
C ALA A 174 -26.49 -13.40 -65.29
N ARG A 175 -26.67 -14.58 -64.69
CA ARG A 175 -26.99 -15.82 -65.42
C ARG A 175 -28.43 -15.86 -65.92
N ASN A 176 -29.41 -15.41 -65.14
CA ASN A 176 -30.81 -15.39 -65.57
C ASN A 176 -31.11 -14.37 -66.68
N LYS A 177 -30.38 -13.24 -66.75
CA LYS A 177 -30.56 -12.27 -67.86
C LYS A 177 -30.12 -12.81 -69.23
N LYS A 178 -29.14 -13.73 -69.28
CA LYS A 178 -28.70 -14.33 -70.54
C LYS A 178 -29.68 -15.37 -71.11
N GLY A 179 -30.50 -15.99 -70.25
CA GLY A 179 -31.57 -16.90 -70.67
C GLY A 179 -32.73 -16.19 -71.38
N ILE A 180 -33.12 -15.00 -70.89
CA ILE A 180 -34.24 -14.23 -71.45
C ILE A 180 -33.87 -13.65 -72.84
N THR A 181 -32.63 -13.19 -73.03
CA THR A 181 -32.18 -12.67 -74.34
C THR A 181 -31.94 -13.76 -75.39
N ALA A 182 -31.78 -15.03 -74.99
CA ALA A 182 -31.65 -16.14 -75.93
C ALA A 182 -33.02 -16.55 -76.49
N ASP A 183 -34.06 -16.53 -75.66
CA ASP A 183 -35.44 -16.85 -76.05
C ASP A 183 -36.06 -15.77 -76.97
N ASP A 184 -35.81 -14.49 -76.69
CA ASP A 184 -36.28 -13.39 -77.56
C ASP A 184 -35.62 -13.41 -78.95
N LYS A 185 -34.37 -13.88 -79.05
CA LYS A 185 -33.68 -14.02 -80.34
C LYS A 185 -34.20 -15.20 -81.16
N ALA A 186 -34.63 -16.28 -80.51
CA ALA A 186 -35.20 -17.45 -81.19
C ALA A 186 -36.61 -17.20 -81.74
N LYS A 187 -37.35 -16.21 -81.19
CA LYS A 187 -38.70 -15.88 -81.64
C LYS A 187 -38.76 -14.89 -82.81
N SER A 188 -37.69 -14.13 -83.08
CA SER A 188 -37.62 -13.15 -84.19
C SER A 188 -37.09 -13.71 -85.53
N SER A 189 -36.68 -14.99 -85.58
CA SER A 189 -36.15 -15.61 -86.80
C SER A 189 -37.15 -16.52 -87.52
N ASN A 190 -38.43 -16.45 -87.16
CA ASN A 190 -39.50 -17.30 -87.71
C ASN A 190 -40.70 -16.49 -88.27
N GLU A 191 -40.44 -15.24 -88.70
CA GLU A 191 -41.29 -14.46 -89.61
C GLU A 191 -40.50 -14.11 -90.88
#